data_AF-A0A0S8JPA1-F1
#
_entry.id   AF-A0A0S8JPA1-F1
#
_cell.length_a   1.000
_cell.length_b   1.000
_cell.length_c   1.000
_cell.angle_alpha   90.00
_cell.angle_beta   90.00
_cell.angle_gamma   90.00
#
_symmetry.space_group_name_H-M   'P 1'
#
loop_
_entity.id
_entity.type
_entity.pdbx_description
1 polymer ?
#
loop_
_entity_poly.entity_id
_entity_poly.type
_entity_poly.pdbx_seq_one_letter_code
_entity_poly.pdbx_strand_id
1 'polypeptide(L)'
;IGFTGSFEHDGANVEAVLEQIQLNFYISPVLLIVPVLLIVVIVKKMPPLPAILFGVLLGGLFAVIFQPDIIRNVAGDSHGFFMSSYVAVMQAMFGDISILTENEMVNELLTTTGMAGMLDTIWLILAAMVFGGVMESAGLLMRISEAIIKWAHSTGSLVASTVVTSIFFNITASDQYIAIVVPGRMYAKTYRERGYKPELLSRTLEDGGTVTSVLIPWNTCGATQSRVLGVSTFTYLPYCFFNIISPFTTIIIASINYRIRRIGEEDDRDNSMEVKDR
;
A
#
# COMPACT_ATOMS: atom_id res chain seq x y z
N ILE A 1 19.82 -20.20 -13.01
CA ILE A 1 19.15 -21.21 -13.86
C ILE A 1 19.33 -22.56 -13.14
N GLY A 2 18.54 -22.98 -12.16
CA GLY A 2 17.08 -22.88 -12.00
C GLY A 2 16.34 -24.14 -12.51
N PHE A 3 17.03 -25.03 -13.24
CA PHE A 3 16.41 -26.15 -13.97
C PHE A 3 16.90 -27.55 -13.55
N THR A 4 17.71 -27.67 -12.50
CA THR A 4 18.15 -28.98 -11.96
C THR A 4 17.90 -29.08 -10.45
N GLY A 5 16.76 -28.57 -9.99
CA GLY A 5 16.22 -28.93 -8.67
C GLY A 5 15.32 -30.13 -8.85
N SER A 6 15.70 -31.29 -8.32
CA SER A 6 14.78 -32.40 -8.12
C SER A 6 13.71 -31.95 -7.13
N PHE A 7 12.49 -31.70 -7.60
CA PHE A 7 11.31 -31.53 -6.75
C PHE A 7 10.94 -32.91 -6.18
N GLU A 8 11.76 -33.39 -5.25
CA GLU A 8 11.34 -34.42 -4.32
C GLU A 8 10.17 -33.82 -3.53
N HIS A 9 9.01 -34.45 -3.61
CA HIS A 9 7.71 -33.88 -3.23
C HIS A 9 7.71 -33.20 -1.84
N ASP A 10 7.66 -31.88 -1.84
CA ASP A 10 7.22 -31.05 -0.69
C ASP A 10 5.68 -31.12 -0.49
N GLY A 11 5.00 -32.09 -1.13
CA GLY A 11 3.58 -32.38 -0.93
C GLY A 11 3.29 -32.74 0.53
N ALA A 12 4.18 -33.50 1.17
CA ALA A 12 4.09 -33.86 2.58
C ALA A 12 3.91 -32.64 3.51
N ASN A 13 4.38 -31.45 3.10
CA ASN A 13 4.22 -30.21 3.86
C ASN A 13 2.85 -29.57 3.61
N VAL A 14 2.37 -29.55 2.37
CA VAL A 14 1.06 -28.97 2.01
C VAL A 14 -0.08 -29.79 2.60
N GLU A 15 -0.02 -31.13 2.50
CA GLU A 15 -1.05 -32.00 3.10
C GLU A 15 -1.08 -31.86 4.63
N ALA A 16 0.08 -31.79 5.29
CA ALA A 16 0.15 -31.56 6.74
C ALA A 16 -0.40 -30.18 7.14
N VAL A 17 -0.11 -29.13 6.37
CA VAL A 17 -0.66 -27.79 6.59
C VAL A 17 -2.19 -27.79 6.43
N LEU A 18 -2.72 -28.44 5.38
CA LEU A 18 -4.16 -28.53 5.15
C LEU A 18 -4.88 -29.29 6.26
N GLU A 19 -4.30 -30.39 6.74
CA GLU A 19 -4.84 -31.17 7.86
C GLU A 19 -4.92 -30.32 9.14
N GLN A 20 -3.85 -29.60 9.47
CA GLN A 20 -3.82 -28.73 10.65
C GLN A 20 -4.85 -27.59 10.56
N ILE A 21 -5.07 -27.02 9.37
CA ILE A 21 -6.10 -25.99 9.18
C ILE A 21 -7.51 -26.59 9.32
N GLN A 22 -7.77 -27.79 8.76
CA GLN A 22 -9.08 -28.46 8.86
C GLN A 22 -9.42 -28.87 10.30
N LEU A 23 -8.42 -29.21 11.11
CA LEU A 23 -8.61 -29.58 12.51
C LEU A 23 -8.92 -28.38 13.40
N ASN A 24 -8.31 -27.22 13.13
CA ASN A 24 -8.39 -26.05 14.01
C ASN A 24 -9.46 -25.03 13.57
N PHE A 25 -9.83 -25.00 12.30
CA PHE A 25 -10.77 -24.00 11.77
C PHE A 25 -12.01 -24.63 11.15
N TYR A 26 -13.16 -24.03 11.44
CA TYR A 26 -14.37 -24.29 10.65
C TYR A 26 -14.21 -23.69 9.25
N ILE A 27 -14.02 -24.53 8.22
CA ILE A 27 -13.93 -24.09 6.82
C ILE A 27 -15.26 -24.37 6.13
N SER A 28 -15.95 -23.32 5.69
CA SER A 28 -17.22 -23.44 4.98
C SER A 28 -17.39 -22.31 3.97
N PRO A 29 -18.06 -22.55 2.82
CA PRO A 29 -18.41 -21.49 1.86
C PRO A 29 -19.16 -20.31 2.50
N VAL A 30 -19.81 -20.51 3.64
CA VAL A 30 -20.48 -19.45 4.41
C VAL A 30 -19.50 -18.35 4.83
N LEU A 31 -18.23 -18.67 5.10
CA LEU A 31 -17.22 -17.68 5.46
C LEU A 31 -16.90 -16.72 4.30
N LEU A 32 -17.16 -17.12 3.05
CA LEU A 32 -17.00 -16.25 1.87
C LEU A 32 -18.01 -15.10 1.83
N ILE A 33 -19.03 -15.11 2.69
CA ILE A 33 -19.97 -13.98 2.80
C ILE A 33 -19.21 -12.70 3.20
N VAL A 34 -18.19 -12.79 4.07
CA VAL A 34 -17.41 -11.61 4.49
C VAL A 34 -16.70 -10.91 3.31
N PRO A 35 -15.87 -11.60 2.49
CA PRO A 35 -15.25 -10.97 1.33
C PRO A 35 -16.29 -10.52 0.28
N VAL A 36 -17.39 -11.25 0.10
CA VAL A 36 -18.47 -10.81 -0.80
C VAL A 36 -19.10 -9.49 -0.34
N LEU A 37 -19.40 -9.36 0.96
CA LEU A 37 -19.94 -8.11 1.52
C LEU A 37 -18.94 -6.96 1.38
N LEU A 38 -17.64 -7.23 1.58
CA LEU A 38 -16.59 -6.24 1.34
C LEU A 38 -16.50 -5.80 -0.12
N ILE A 39 -16.60 -6.73 -1.08
CA ILE A 39 -16.65 -6.40 -2.50
C ILE A 39 -17.85 -5.51 -2.81
N VAL A 40 -19.03 -5.81 -2.24
CA VAL A 40 -20.22 -4.96 -2.41
C VAL A 40 -19.98 -3.54 -1.88
N VAL A 41 -19.32 -3.40 -0.73
CA VAL A 41 -18.94 -2.10 -0.15
C VAL A 41 -17.98 -1.34 -1.07
N ILE A 42 -16.97 -2.02 -1.64
CA ILE A 42 -16.00 -1.42 -2.57
C ILE A 42 -16.68 -0.99 -3.86
N VAL A 43 -17.55 -1.82 -4.44
CA VAL A 43 -18.32 -1.50 -5.66
C VAL A 43 -19.23 -0.29 -5.42
N LYS A 44 -19.77 -0.15 -4.21
CA LYS A 44 -20.55 1.04 -3.79
C LYS A 44 -19.70 2.29 -3.58
N LYS A 45 -18.38 2.25 -3.84
CA LYS A 45 -17.45 3.38 -3.71
C LYS A 45 -17.49 4.02 -2.32
N MET A 46 -17.71 3.22 -1.27
CA MET A 46 -17.68 3.72 0.10
C MET A 46 -16.27 4.23 0.43
N PRO A 47 -16.12 5.32 1.22
CA PRO A 47 -14.81 5.78 1.63
C PRO A 47 -14.01 4.66 2.32
N PRO A 48 -12.67 4.61 2.17
CA PRO A 48 -11.86 3.49 2.65
C PRO A 48 -11.97 3.22 4.15
N LEU A 49 -12.03 4.28 4.97
CA LEU A 49 -12.03 4.15 6.43
C LEU A 49 -13.29 3.43 6.96
N PRO A 50 -14.52 3.82 6.58
CA PRO A 50 -15.72 3.03 6.87
C PRO A 50 -15.67 1.59 6.33
N ALA A 51 -15.09 1.38 5.13
CA ALA A 51 -15.03 0.06 4.51
C ALA A 51 -14.14 -0.90 5.30
N ILE A 52 -12.97 -0.44 5.74
CA ILE A 52 -12.06 -1.22 6.59
C ILE A 52 -12.72 -1.53 7.93
N LEU A 53 -13.32 -0.54 8.60
CA LEU A 53 -14.00 -0.74 9.88
C LEU A 53 -15.12 -1.79 9.75
N PHE A 54 -15.92 -1.71 8.69
CA PHE A 54 -16.97 -2.68 8.41
C PHE A 54 -16.41 -4.10 8.21
N GLY A 55 -15.31 -4.23 7.47
CA GLY A 55 -14.63 -5.51 7.27
C GLY A 55 -14.12 -6.13 8.56
N VAL A 56 -13.48 -5.33 9.41
CA VAL A 56 -12.95 -5.79 10.70
C VAL A 56 -14.08 -6.24 11.63
N LEU A 57 -15.17 -5.48 11.71
CA LEU A 57 -16.34 -5.84 12.52
C LEU A 57 -17.03 -7.11 12.01
N LEU A 58 -17.17 -7.27 10.70
CA LEU A 58 -17.72 -8.50 10.11
C LEU A 58 -16.80 -9.70 10.36
N GLY A 59 -15.48 -9.54 10.22
CA GLY A 59 -14.51 -10.59 10.51
C GLY A 59 -14.58 -11.05 11.97
N GLY A 60 -14.62 -10.10 12.91
CA GLY A 60 -14.81 -10.39 14.33
C GLY A 60 -16.14 -11.08 14.62
N LEU A 61 -17.24 -10.61 14.03
CA LEU A 61 -18.56 -11.23 14.18
C LEU A 61 -18.57 -12.69 13.66
N PHE A 62 -17.98 -12.94 12.50
CA PHE A 62 -17.91 -14.28 11.94
C PHE A 62 -16.99 -15.20 12.75
N ALA A 63 -15.88 -14.69 13.30
CA ALA A 63 -15.06 -15.45 14.24
C ALA A 63 -15.87 -15.87 15.48
N VAL A 64 -16.70 -14.98 16.04
CA VAL A 64 -17.56 -15.28 17.19
C VAL A 64 -18.61 -16.36 16.88
N ILE A 65 -19.19 -16.33 15.69
CA ILE A 65 -20.26 -17.27 15.32
C ILE A 65 -19.70 -18.63 14.90
N PHE A 66 -18.62 -18.65 14.13
CA PHE A 66 -18.14 -19.85 13.44
C PHE A 66 -16.85 -20.45 14.01
N GLN A 67 -16.12 -19.74 14.90
CA GLN A 67 -14.84 -20.19 15.47
C GLN A 67 -14.81 -20.10 17.01
N PRO A 68 -15.78 -20.70 17.74
CA PRO A 68 -15.88 -20.56 19.20
C PRO A 68 -14.69 -21.18 19.95
N ASP A 69 -14.11 -22.27 19.44
CA ASP A 69 -12.99 -22.97 20.09
C ASP A 69 -11.71 -22.14 20.04
N ILE A 70 -11.44 -21.49 18.90
CA ILE A 70 -10.31 -20.55 18.75
C ILE A 70 -10.43 -19.38 19.72
N ILE A 71 -11.64 -18.84 19.88
CA ILE A 71 -11.87 -17.72 20.81
C ILE A 71 -11.54 -18.09 22.25
N ARG A 72 -11.90 -19.31 22.67
CA ARG A 72 -11.58 -19.80 24.02
C ARG A 72 -10.08 -20.00 24.20
N ASN A 73 -9.42 -20.59 23.20
CA ASN A 73 -7.97 -20.79 23.21
C ASN A 73 -7.20 -19.47 23.29
N VAL A 74 -7.66 -18.44 22.59
CA VAL A 74 -7.00 -17.11 22.56
C VAL A 74 -7.26 -16.31 23.83
N ALA A 75 -8.51 -16.25 24.31
CA ALA A 75 -8.87 -15.44 25.47
C ALA A 75 -8.64 -16.13 26.82
N GLY A 76 -8.40 -17.45 26.83
CA GLY A 76 -8.31 -18.28 28.02
C GLY A 76 -9.69 -18.67 28.58
N ASP A 77 -9.76 -19.84 29.23
CA ASP A 77 -10.98 -20.44 29.80
C ASP A 77 -11.52 -19.74 31.06
N SER A 78 -10.97 -18.58 31.42
CA SER A 78 -11.21 -17.92 32.71
C SER A 78 -12.50 -17.08 32.76
N HIS A 79 -13.18 -16.88 31.62
CA HIS A 79 -14.31 -15.96 31.48
C HIS A 79 -15.50 -16.56 30.71
N GLY A 80 -16.70 -15.97 30.87
CA GLY A 80 -17.87 -16.36 30.08
C GLY A 80 -17.68 -16.05 28.59
N PHE A 81 -18.33 -16.82 27.71
CA PHE A 81 -18.12 -16.77 26.24
C PHE A 81 -18.19 -15.37 25.64
N PHE A 82 -19.07 -14.51 26.14
CA PHE A 82 -19.18 -13.12 25.70
C PHE A 82 -17.90 -12.31 25.96
N MET A 83 -17.32 -12.46 27.15
CA MET A 83 -16.09 -11.77 27.52
C MET A 83 -14.89 -12.34 26.76
N SER A 84 -14.81 -13.67 26.61
CA SER A 84 -13.79 -14.32 25.79
C SER A 84 -13.85 -13.85 24.33
N SER A 85 -15.06 -13.72 23.78
CA SER A 85 -15.28 -13.19 22.43
C SER A 85 -14.78 -11.75 22.28
N TYR A 86 -15.10 -10.89 23.25
CA TYR A 86 -14.61 -9.51 23.25
C TYR A 86 -13.09 -9.44 23.31
N VAL A 87 -12.47 -10.19 24.23
CA VAL A 87 -11.01 -10.23 24.40
C VAL A 87 -10.33 -10.75 23.14
N ALA A 88 -10.78 -11.88 22.59
CA ALA A 88 -10.18 -12.48 21.40
C ALA A 88 -10.27 -11.56 20.17
N VAL A 89 -11.43 -10.93 19.92
CA VAL A 89 -11.60 -10.00 18.80
C VAL A 89 -10.75 -8.75 18.99
N MET A 90 -10.71 -8.17 20.20
CA MET A 90 -9.87 -7.01 20.48
C MET A 90 -8.38 -7.35 20.36
N GLN A 91 -7.95 -8.52 20.81
CA GLN A 91 -6.58 -8.97 20.72
C GLN A 91 -6.17 -9.20 19.26
N ALA A 92 -7.02 -9.84 18.45
CA ALA A 92 -6.78 -9.98 17.02
C ALA A 92 -6.69 -8.62 16.28
N MET A 93 -7.41 -7.60 16.75
CA MET A 93 -7.37 -6.26 16.16
C MET A 93 -6.15 -5.44 16.60
N PHE A 94 -5.86 -5.42 17.91
CA PHE A 94 -4.91 -4.47 18.49
C PHE A 94 -3.57 -5.09 18.88
N GLY A 95 -3.53 -6.37 19.26
CA GLY A 95 -2.38 -6.98 19.91
C GLY A 95 -1.87 -8.24 19.21
N ASP A 96 -1.02 -8.96 19.94
CA ASP A 96 -0.42 -10.19 19.46
C ASP A 96 -1.39 -11.37 19.66
N ILE A 97 -1.63 -12.10 18.58
CA ILE A 97 -2.38 -13.35 18.57
C ILE A 97 -1.51 -14.43 17.94
N SER A 98 -1.46 -15.60 18.57
CA SER A 98 -0.79 -16.77 18.05
C SER A 98 -1.70 -17.97 18.27
N ILE A 99 -2.11 -18.60 17.18
CA ILE A 99 -2.89 -19.83 17.23
C ILE A 99 -1.89 -20.97 17.09
N LEU A 100 -1.64 -21.67 18.20
CA LEU A 100 -0.69 -22.77 18.26
C LEU A 100 -1.32 -24.05 17.71
N THR A 101 -0.64 -24.62 16.72
CA THR A 101 -0.88 -25.92 16.09
C THR A 101 0.37 -26.78 16.24
N GLU A 102 0.29 -28.06 15.85
CA GLU A 102 1.43 -28.99 15.94
C GLU A 102 2.53 -28.68 14.91
N ASN A 103 2.28 -27.81 13.93
CA ASN A 103 3.21 -27.47 12.86
C ASN A 103 3.75 -26.04 13.03
N GLU A 104 5.06 -25.89 13.17
CA GLU A 104 5.73 -24.59 13.34
C GLU A 104 5.50 -23.62 12.17
N MET A 105 5.44 -24.12 10.93
CA MET A 105 5.16 -23.29 9.74
C MET A 105 3.75 -22.73 9.79
N VAL A 106 2.77 -23.53 10.22
CA VAL A 106 1.38 -23.08 10.39
C VAL A 106 1.28 -22.06 11.51
N ASN A 107 2.05 -22.22 12.58
CA ASN A 107 2.07 -21.26 13.69
C ASN A 107 2.61 -19.90 13.26
N GLU A 108 3.62 -19.86 12.38
CA GLU A 108 4.11 -18.61 11.80
C GLU A 108 3.04 -17.90 10.97
N LEU A 109 2.28 -18.65 10.16
CA LEU A 109 1.18 -18.11 9.36
C LEU A 109 -0.01 -17.61 10.19
N LEU A 110 -0.27 -18.26 11.33
CA LEU A 110 -1.39 -17.94 12.22
C LEU A 110 -1.01 -17.00 13.37
N THR A 111 0.22 -16.46 13.35
CA THR A 111 0.67 -15.45 14.29
C THR A 111 0.58 -14.07 13.64
N THR A 112 -0.10 -13.14 14.29
CA THR A 112 -0.13 -11.73 13.87
C THR A 112 -0.04 -10.81 15.08
N THR A 113 0.43 -9.60 14.84
CA THR A 113 0.70 -8.58 15.86
C THR A 113 -0.31 -7.44 15.81
N GLY A 114 -1.36 -7.59 15.01
CA GLY A 114 -2.45 -6.63 14.87
C GLY A 114 -1.96 -5.21 14.55
N MET A 115 -2.69 -4.20 15.05
CA MET A 115 -2.27 -2.80 14.94
C MET A 115 -0.98 -2.48 15.72
N ALA A 116 -0.69 -3.20 16.82
CA ALA A 116 0.54 -2.99 17.59
C ALA A 116 1.80 -3.19 16.72
N GLY A 117 1.81 -4.23 15.88
CA GLY A 117 2.91 -4.50 14.96
C GLY A 117 3.11 -3.46 13.85
N MET A 118 2.10 -2.61 13.61
CA MET A 118 2.16 -1.54 12.62
C MET A 118 2.45 -0.16 13.23
N LEU A 119 2.59 -0.05 14.56
CA LEU A 119 2.80 1.23 15.25
C LEU A 119 4.04 1.96 14.75
N ASP A 120 5.14 1.25 14.50
CA ASP A 120 6.36 1.86 13.95
C ASP A 120 6.11 2.51 12.58
N THR A 121 5.34 1.83 11.72
CA THR A 121 4.94 2.38 10.42
C THR A 121 4.02 3.58 10.58
N ILE A 122 3.06 3.52 11.52
CA ILE A 122 2.15 4.64 11.81
C ILE A 122 2.93 5.87 12.31
N TRP A 123 3.89 5.67 13.22
CA TRP A 123 4.75 6.75 13.71
C TRP A 123 5.53 7.41 12.59
N LEU A 124 6.06 6.61 11.67
CA LEU A 124 6.77 7.11 10.51
C LEU A 124 5.84 7.95 9.61
N ILE A 125 4.63 7.47 9.34
CA ILE A 125 3.62 8.21 8.55
C ILE A 125 3.27 9.55 9.21
N LEU A 126 3.02 9.55 10.54
CA LEU A 126 2.69 10.78 11.27
C LEU A 126 3.84 11.80 11.23
N ALA A 127 5.07 11.35 11.48
CA ALA A 127 6.25 12.20 11.41
C ALA A 127 6.45 12.78 10.00
N ALA A 128 6.29 11.95 8.97
CA ALA A 128 6.36 12.38 7.59
C ALA A 128 5.28 13.42 7.27
N MET A 129 4.01 13.15 7.59
CA MET A 129 2.91 14.09 7.30
C MET A 129 3.11 15.46 7.96
N VAL A 130 3.61 15.49 9.19
CA VAL A 130 3.96 16.74 9.88
C VAL A 130 5.07 17.48 9.12
N PHE A 131 6.14 16.78 8.72
CA PHE A 131 7.22 17.36 7.92
C PHE A 131 6.72 17.91 6.57
N GLY A 132 5.93 17.13 5.83
CA GLY A 132 5.33 17.55 4.57
C GLY A 132 4.43 18.78 4.72
N GLY A 133 3.61 18.82 5.78
CA GLY A 133 2.74 19.96 6.09
C GLY A 133 3.52 21.25 6.42
N VAL A 134 4.61 21.14 7.18
CA VAL A 134 5.49 22.29 7.48
C VAL A 134 6.20 22.78 6.23
N MET A 135 6.74 21.87 5.41
CA MET A 135 7.41 22.19 4.14
C MET A 135 6.49 22.92 3.15
N GLU A 136 5.23 22.49 3.05
CA GLU A 136 4.21 23.14 2.20
C GLU A 136 3.84 24.53 2.76
N SER A 137 3.55 24.62 4.06
CA SER A 137 3.10 25.87 4.70
C SER A 137 4.19 26.95 4.68
N ALA A 138 5.47 26.55 4.74
CA ALA A 138 6.61 27.45 4.62
C ALA A 138 6.94 27.84 3.16
N GLY A 139 6.25 27.29 2.16
CA GLY A 139 6.51 27.55 0.73
C GLY A 139 7.82 26.94 0.22
N LEU A 140 8.49 26.09 1.00
CA LEU A 140 9.77 25.48 0.65
C LEU A 140 9.61 24.54 -0.56
N LEU A 141 8.49 23.81 -0.63
CA LEU A 141 8.18 22.92 -1.75
C LEU A 141 8.06 23.69 -3.07
N MET A 142 7.36 24.83 -3.07
CA MET A 142 7.24 25.70 -4.24
C MET A 142 8.62 26.19 -4.71
N ARG A 143 9.48 26.60 -3.76
CA ARG A 143 10.81 27.12 -4.09
C ARG A 143 11.75 26.07 -4.68
N ILE A 144 11.68 24.83 -4.18
CA ILE A 144 12.39 23.67 -4.74
C ILE A 144 11.87 23.37 -6.15
N SER A 145 10.54 23.42 -6.34
CA SER A 145 9.89 23.18 -7.64
C SER A 145 10.42 24.12 -8.72
N GLU A 146 10.41 25.42 -8.44
CA GLU A 146 10.84 26.44 -9.40
C GLU A 146 12.29 26.27 -9.83
N ALA A 147 13.16 25.80 -8.91
CA ALA A 147 14.56 25.53 -9.23
C ALA A 147 14.70 24.35 -10.21
N ILE A 148 13.92 23.28 -10.01
CA ILE A 148 13.96 22.07 -10.85
C ILE A 148 13.28 22.31 -12.21
N ILE A 149 12.15 23.03 -12.23
CA ILE A 149 11.39 23.32 -13.46
C ILE A 149 12.22 24.11 -14.48
N LYS A 150 13.18 24.93 -14.04
CA LYS A 150 14.09 25.68 -14.93
C LYS A 150 14.88 24.78 -15.89
N TRP A 151 15.08 23.52 -15.54
CA TRP A 151 15.86 22.56 -16.33
C TRP A 151 14.95 21.72 -17.25
N ALA A 152 13.65 21.73 -17.00
CA ALA A 152 12.67 20.92 -17.72
C ALA A 152 12.27 21.59 -19.03
N HIS A 153 13.04 21.50 -20.11
CA HIS A 153 12.70 22.18 -21.37
C HIS A 153 11.83 21.34 -22.34
N SER A 154 11.82 20.02 -22.20
CA SER A 154 11.07 19.09 -23.07
C SER A 154 10.03 18.27 -22.29
N THR A 155 9.14 17.57 -22.99
CA THR A 155 8.19 16.62 -22.37
C THR A 155 8.90 15.55 -21.55
N GLY A 156 9.92 14.91 -22.15
CA GLY A 156 10.72 13.89 -21.47
C GLY A 156 11.46 14.44 -20.25
N SER A 157 12.01 15.65 -20.35
CA SER A 157 12.71 16.29 -19.22
C SER A 157 11.75 16.68 -18.10
N LEU A 158 10.52 17.12 -18.42
CA LEU A 158 9.49 17.40 -17.41
C LEU A 158 9.07 16.13 -16.65
N VAL A 159 8.81 15.04 -17.38
CA VAL A 159 8.47 13.74 -16.79
C VAL A 159 9.64 13.19 -15.97
N ALA A 160 10.86 13.26 -16.49
CA ALA A 160 12.06 12.85 -15.76
C ALA A 160 12.24 13.64 -14.46
N SER A 161 12.05 14.96 -14.49
CA SER A 161 12.10 15.79 -13.28
C SER A 161 11.04 15.37 -12.27
N THR A 162 9.80 15.10 -12.70
CA THR A 162 8.75 14.59 -11.80
C THR A 162 9.11 13.24 -11.19
N VAL A 163 9.59 12.28 -11.99
CA VAL A 163 10.04 10.96 -11.51
C VAL A 163 11.17 11.09 -10.50
N VAL A 164 12.24 11.82 -10.85
CA VAL A 164 13.40 12.02 -9.97
C VAL A 164 13.00 12.72 -8.67
N THR A 165 12.12 13.71 -8.74
CA THR A 165 11.62 14.39 -7.54
C THR A 165 10.82 13.42 -6.67
N SER A 166 9.98 12.57 -7.26
CA SER A 166 9.19 11.58 -6.52
C SER A 166 10.08 10.53 -5.83
N ILE A 167 11.09 10.01 -6.55
CA ILE A 167 12.10 9.11 -5.98
C ILE A 167 12.88 9.80 -4.86
N PHE A 168 13.27 11.06 -5.05
CA PHE A 168 13.96 11.84 -4.02
C PHE A 168 13.13 11.94 -2.73
N PHE A 169 11.83 12.19 -2.84
CA PHE A 169 10.95 12.21 -1.67
C PHE A 169 10.77 10.82 -1.06
N ASN A 170 10.72 9.75 -1.85
CA ASN A 170 10.72 8.40 -1.29
C ASN A 170 11.99 8.09 -0.47
N ILE A 171 13.14 8.59 -0.93
CA ILE A 171 14.43 8.44 -0.24
C ILE A 171 14.51 9.33 1.00
N THR A 172 14.00 10.56 0.96
CA THR A 172 14.25 11.55 2.03
C THR A 172 13.12 11.70 3.04
N ALA A 173 11.87 11.57 2.60
CA ALA A 173 10.68 11.76 3.44
C ALA A 173 10.10 10.45 3.98
N SER A 174 10.66 9.30 3.58
CA SER A 174 10.33 7.96 4.10
C SER A 174 8.86 7.55 3.96
N ASP A 175 8.05 8.31 3.22
CA ASP A 175 6.61 8.11 3.12
C ASP A 175 6.13 8.31 1.68
N GLN A 176 5.40 7.32 1.17
CA GLN A 176 4.89 7.31 -0.20
C GLN A 176 3.88 8.44 -0.45
N TYR A 177 3.06 8.80 0.53
CA TYR A 177 2.05 9.85 0.34
C TYR A 177 2.71 11.19 0.04
N ILE A 178 3.81 11.52 0.72
CA ILE A 178 4.60 12.73 0.41
C ILE A 178 5.23 12.65 -0.97
N ALA A 179 5.80 11.49 -1.32
CA ALA A 179 6.41 11.28 -2.63
C ALA A 179 5.44 11.42 -3.81
N ILE A 180 4.14 11.31 -3.56
CA ILE A 180 3.09 11.51 -4.58
C ILE A 180 2.52 12.92 -4.51
N VAL A 181 2.04 13.35 -3.33
CA VAL A 181 1.28 14.59 -3.18
C VAL A 181 2.15 15.81 -3.42
N VAL A 182 3.37 15.80 -2.91
CA VAL A 182 4.27 16.94 -3.02
C VAL A 182 4.65 17.17 -4.49
N PRO A 183 5.29 16.22 -5.21
CA PRO A 183 5.56 16.41 -6.64
C PRO A 183 4.28 16.66 -7.46
N GLY A 184 3.16 16.05 -7.10
CA GLY A 184 1.88 16.32 -7.75
C GLY A 184 1.46 17.79 -7.67
N ARG A 185 1.55 18.41 -6.49
CA ARG A 185 1.28 19.85 -6.32
C ARG A 185 2.33 20.72 -6.99
N MET A 186 3.61 20.37 -6.84
CA MET A 186 4.76 21.08 -7.41
C MET A 186 4.66 21.22 -8.94
N TYR A 187 4.27 20.14 -9.63
CA TYR A 187 4.28 20.08 -11.10
C TYR A 187 2.91 20.30 -11.76
N ALA A 188 1.79 20.23 -11.02
CA ALA A 188 0.43 20.36 -11.59
C ALA A 188 0.27 21.62 -12.46
N LYS A 189 0.74 22.77 -11.98
CA LYS A 189 0.64 24.04 -12.71
C LYS A 189 1.45 23.99 -14.01
N THR A 190 2.68 23.50 -13.97
CA THR A 190 3.57 23.42 -15.14
C THR A 190 3.08 22.45 -16.20
N TYR A 191 2.48 21.32 -15.80
CA TYR A 191 1.87 20.39 -16.76
C TYR A 191 0.69 21.04 -17.47
N ARG A 192 -0.16 21.77 -16.74
CA ARG A 192 -1.30 22.51 -17.29
C ARG A 192 -0.85 23.65 -18.23
N GLU A 193 0.10 24.49 -17.80
CA GLU A 193 0.65 25.60 -18.60
C GLU A 193 1.29 25.13 -19.91
N ARG A 194 1.75 23.88 -19.97
CA ARG A 194 2.32 23.25 -21.18
C ARG A 194 1.31 22.44 -21.99
N GLY A 195 0.03 22.53 -21.65
CA GLY A 195 -1.06 21.88 -22.38
C GLY A 195 -1.10 20.36 -22.22
N TYR A 196 -0.61 19.78 -21.12
CA TYR A 196 -0.73 18.34 -20.84
C TYR A 196 -1.97 18.04 -20.01
N LYS A 197 -2.66 16.94 -20.31
CA LYS A 197 -3.77 16.48 -19.48
C LYS A 197 -3.26 15.90 -18.14
N PRO A 198 -4.04 16.00 -17.05
CA PRO A 198 -3.63 15.57 -15.70
C PRO A 198 -3.27 14.07 -15.61
N GLU A 199 -3.76 13.22 -16.52
CA GLU A 199 -3.42 11.80 -16.56
C GLU A 199 -1.91 11.56 -16.77
N LEU A 200 -1.23 12.45 -17.50
CA LEU A 200 0.22 12.32 -17.68
C LEU A 200 0.96 12.52 -16.35
N LEU A 201 0.57 13.55 -15.59
CA LEU A 201 1.15 13.80 -14.28
C LEU A 201 0.81 12.66 -13.32
N SER A 202 -0.46 12.25 -13.25
CA SER A 202 -0.91 11.13 -12.41
C SER A 202 -0.11 9.85 -12.68
N ARG A 203 0.00 9.44 -13.96
CA ARG A 203 0.81 8.27 -14.33
C ARG A 203 2.28 8.42 -13.93
N THR A 204 2.85 9.61 -14.13
CA THR A 204 4.25 9.87 -13.78
C THR A 204 4.49 9.78 -12.27
N LEU A 205 3.53 10.21 -11.45
CA LEU A 205 3.59 10.08 -10.00
C LEU A 205 3.44 8.62 -9.55
N GLU A 206 2.59 7.83 -10.21
CA GLU A 206 2.49 6.39 -9.93
C GLU A 206 3.82 5.68 -10.24
N ASP A 207 4.38 5.93 -11.43
CA ASP A 207 5.62 5.30 -11.88
C ASP A 207 6.86 5.82 -11.16
N GLY A 208 6.83 7.02 -10.59
CA GLY A 208 7.96 7.62 -9.88
C GLY A 208 7.86 7.50 -8.36
N GLY A 209 6.68 7.69 -7.79
CA GLY A 209 6.40 7.71 -6.36
C GLY A 209 5.87 6.38 -5.83
N THR A 210 4.74 5.90 -6.37
CA THR A 210 4.10 4.67 -5.86
C THR A 210 5.00 3.45 -6.01
N VAL A 211 5.46 3.17 -7.22
CA VAL A 211 6.18 1.92 -7.48
C VAL A 211 7.59 1.90 -6.87
N THR A 212 8.22 3.05 -6.64
CA THR A 212 9.60 3.08 -6.11
C THR A 212 9.68 3.10 -4.59
N SER A 213 8.58 3.38 -3.89
CA SER A 213 8.53 3.47 -2.42
C SER A 213 9.04 2.19 -1.75
N VAL A 214 8.67 1.02 -2.27
CA VAL A 214 9.10 -0.29 -1.74
C VAL A 214 10.61 -0.52 -1.80
N LEU A 215 11.32 0.18 -2.68
CA LEU A 215 12.77 -0.02 -2.88
C LEU A 215 13.60 0.65 -1.78
N ILE A 216 12.98 1.45 -0.92
CA ILE A 216 13.67 2.24 0.10
C ILE A 216 13.42 1.61 1.49
N PRO A 217 14.45 1.15 2.22
CA PRO A 217 14.28 0.34 3.43
C PRO A 217 13.58 1.06 4.58
N TRP A 218 13.84 2.35 4.71
CA TRP A 218 13.21 3.20 5.73
C TRP A 218 11.90 3.82 5.25
N ASN A 219 11.44 3.51 4.03
CA ASN A 219 10.12 3.94 3.57
C ASN A 219 9.05 2.95 4.04
N THR A 220 7.82 3.42 4.28
CA THR A 220 6.71 2.60 4.81
C THR A 220 6.51 1.30 4.02
N CYS A 221 6.40 1.36 2.69
CA CYS A 221 6.22 0.16 1.87
C CYS A 221 7.44 -0.77 1.92
N GLY A 222 8.65 -0.22 1.95
CA GLY A 222 9.88 -1.01 2.03
C GLY A 222 10.02 -1.74 3.35
N ALA A 223 9.70 -1.06 4.45
CA ALA A 223 9.69 -1.60 5.81
C ALA A 223 8.62 -2.69 5.97
N THR A 224 7.40 -2.46 5.48
CA THR A 224 6.33 -3.46 5.51
C THR A 224 6.72 -4.71 4.73
N GLN A 225 7.25 -4.58 3.51
CA GLN A 225 7.64 -5.76 2.73
C GLN A 225 8.84 -6.49 3.31
N SER A 226 9.81 -5.78 3.89
CA SER A 226 10.92 -6.43 4.58
C SER A 226 10.45 -7.25 5.77
N ARG A 227 9.44 -6.75 6.51
CA ARG A 227 8.83 -7.46 7.63
C ARG A 227 8.02 -8.67 7.19
N VAL A 228 7.22 -8.54 6.13
CA VAL A 228 6.39 -9.63 5.60
C VAL A 228 7.23 -10.75 4.97
N LEU A 229 8.28 -10.39 4.22
CA LEU A 229 9.14 -11.37 3.55
C LEU A 229 10.24 -11.95 4.45
N GLY A 230 10.45 -11.38 5.64
CA GLY A 230 11.51 -11.80 6.56
C GLY A 230 12.94 -11.52 6.05
N VAL A 231 13.10 -10.73 4.98
CA VAL A 231 14.40 -10.40 4.38
C VAL A 231 14.57 -8.89 4.28
N SER A 232 15.82 -8.42 4.30
CA SER A 232 16.13 -6.99 4.17
C SER A 232 15.66 -6.44 2.81
N THR A 233 15.31 -5.15 2.76
CA THR A 233 14.94 -4.48 1.50
C THR A 233 15.98 -4.64 0.41
N PHE A 234 17.27 -4.49 0.74
CA PHE A 234 18.35 -4.66 -0.24
C PHE A 234 18.46 -6.09 -0.78
N THR A 235 17.94 -7.08 -0.07
CA THR A 235 17.91 -8.47 -0.53
C THR A 235 16.85 -8.68 -1.60
N TYR A 236 15.62 -8.16 -1.41
CA TYR A 236 14.56 -8.34 -2.41
C TYR A 236 14.60 -7.30 -3.54
N LEU A 237 15.22 -6.13 -3.32
CA LEU A 237 15.28 -5.01 -4.25
C LEU A 237 15.68 -5.42 -5.69
N PRO A 238 16.74 -6.23 -5.92
CA PRO A 238 17.14 -6.62 -7.27
C PRO A 238 16.09 -7.43 -8.04
N TYR A 239 15.15 -8.06 -7.33
CA TYR A 239 14.09 -8.88 -7.91
C TYR A 239 12.81 -8.08 -8.18
N CYS A 240 12.72 -6.82 -7.71
CA CYS A 240 11.61 -5.92 -7.98
C CYS A 240 11.69 -5.28 -9.38
N PHE A 241 11.74 -6.12 -10.43
CA PHE A 241 11.94 -5.69 -11.81
C PHE A 241 10.94 -4.62 -12.26
N PHE A 242 9.65 -4.80 -11.95
CA PHE A 242 8.61 -3.84 -12.30
C PHE A 242 8.89 -2.46 -11.69
N ASN A 243 9.20 -2.43 -10.40
CA ASN A 243 9.44 -1.21 -9.63
C ASN A 243 10.69 -0.46 -10.08
N ILE A 244 11.73 -1.20 -10.51
CA ILE A 244 12.96 -0.64 -11.06
C ILE A 244 12.72 -0.12 -12.47
N ILE A 245 12.06 -0.89 -13.33
CA ILE A 245 11.94 -0.61 -14.77
C ILE A 245 10.87 0.44 -15.08
N SER A 246 9.79 0.51 -14.29
CA SER A 246 8.67 1.40 -14.58
C SER A 246 9.05 2.89 -14.68
N PRO A 247 9.83 3.47 -13.72
CA PRO A 247 10.32 4.85 -13.83
C PRO A 247 11.05 5.14 -15.15
N PHE A 248 11.96 4.25 -15.55
CA PHE A 248 12.72 4.42 -16.80
C PHE A 248 11.82 4.32 -18.02
N THR A 249 10.88 3.38 -18.02
CA THR A 249 9.94 3.19 -19.12
C THR A 249 9.08 4.44 -19.33
N THR A 250 8.59 5.05 -18.25
CA THR A 250 7.80 6.28 -18.34
C THR A 250 8.63 7.46 -18.85
N ILE A 251 9.89 7.60 -18.43
CA ILE A 251 10.79 8.63 -18.95
C ILE A 251 11.07 8.43 -20.44
N ILE A 252 11.34 7.19 -20.87
CA ILE A 252 11.60 6.86 -22.28
C ILE A 252 10.38 7.20 -23.15
N ILE A 253 9.19 6.73 -22.75
CA ILE A 253 7.94 6.98 -23.48
C ILE A 253 7.66 8.48 -23.62
N ALA A 254 7.89 9.25 -22.55
CA ALA A 254 7.73 10.70 -22.56
C ALA A 254 8.79 11.41 -23.43
N SER A 255 10.01 10.89 -23.48
CA SER A 255 11.11 11.44 -24.29
C SER A 255 10.88 11.26 -25.79
N ILE A 256 10.30 10.13 -26.20
CA ILE A 256 9.89 9.89 -27.58
C ILE A 256 8.50 10.46 -27.90
N ASN A 257 7.85 11.13 -26.93
CA ASN A 257 6.54 11.76 -27.05
C ASN A 257 5.42 10.80 -27.52
N TYR A 258 5.53 9.52 -27.13
CA TYR A 258 4.58 8.48 -27.55
C TYR A 258 3.34 8.48 -26.66
N ARG A 259 2.15 8.60 -27.27
CA ARG A 259 0.83 8.62 -26.60
C ARG A 259 0.72 9.64 -25.45
N ILE A 260 1.36 10.79 -25.58
CA ILE A 260 1.24 11.88 -24.61
C ILE A 260 -0.05 12.65 -24.84
N ARG A 261 -1.00 12.57 -23.90
CA ARG A 261 -2.28 13.29 -23.97
C ARG A 261 -2.07 14.77 -23.69
N ARG A 262 -2.57 15.59 -24.61
CA ARG A 262 -2.57 17.05 -24.52
C ARG A 262 -4.00 17.58 -24.40
N ILE A 263 -4.14 18.71 -23.74
CA ILE A 263 -5.38 19.48 -23.65
C ILE A 263 -5.70 19.95 -25.08
N GLY A 264 -6.86 19.58 -25.61
CA GLY A 264 -7.36 20.12 -26.88
C GLY A 264 -8.10 21.45 -26.66
N GLU A 265 -8.36 22.22 -27.72
CA GLU A 265 -9.10 23.50 -27.64
C GLU A 265 -10.51 23.39 -27.02
N GLU A 266 -11.08 22.18 -26.93
CA GLU A 266 -12.36 21.92 -26.27
C GLU A 266 -12.26 21.75 -24.75
N ASP A 267 -11.12 21.27 -24.22
CA ASP A 267 -10.93 21.03 -22.78
C ASP A 267 -10.67 22.33 -21.98
N ASP A 268 -10.18 23.40 -22.63
CA ASP A 268 -9.95 24.71 -22.00
C ASP A 268 -11.26 25.45 -21.63
N ARG A 269 -12.37 25.12 -22.32
CA ARG A 269 -13.69 25.70 -22.04
C ARG A 269 -14.35 25.13 -20.78
N ASP A 270 -14.09 23.87 -20.45
CA ASP A 270 -14.68 23.22 -19.27
C ASP A 270 -13.94 23.62 -17.98
N ASN A 271 -12.61 23.70 -18.04
CA ASN A 271 -11.76 24.07 -16.90
C ASN A 271 -11.89 25.57 -16.52
N SER A 272 -12.22 26.44 -17.47
CA SER A 272 -12.44 27.87 -17.21
C SER A 272 -13.81 28.17 -16.58
N MET A 273 -14.75 27.23 -16.65
CA MET A 273 -16.02 27.30 -15.90
C MET A 273 -15.82 26.80 -14.46
N GLU A 274 -15.09 25.70 -14.24
CA GLU A 274 -14.85 25.14 -12.90
C GLU A 274 -14.04 26.05 -11.96
N VAL A 275 -13.12 26.87 -12.49
CA VAL A 275 -12.33 27.84 -11.69
C VAL A 275 -13.13 29.09 -11.34
N LYS A 276 -14.22 29.40 -12.07
CA LYS A 276 -15.10 30.53 -11.74
C LYS A 276 -16.10 30.21 -10.64
N ASP A 277 -16.36 28.93 -10.40
CA ASP A 277 -17.35 28.45 -9.41
C ASP A 277 -16.73 28.02 -8.07
N ARG A 278 -15.46 28.36 -7.80
CA ARG A 278 -14.79 28.15 -6.50
C ARG A 278 -14.27 29.44 -5.88
#